data_AF-A0A956B1Q8-F1
#
_entry.id   AF-A0A956B1Q8-F1
#
_cell.length_a   1.000
_cell.length_b   1.000
_cell.length_c   1.000
_cell.angle_alpha   90.00
_cell.angle_beta   90.00
_cell.angle_gamma   90.00
#
_symmetry.space_group_name_H-M   'P 1'
#
loop_
_entity.id
_entity.type
_entity.pdbx_description
1 polymer ?
#
loop_
_entity_poly.entity_id
_entity_poly.type
_entity_poly.pdbx_seq_one_letter_code
_entity_poly.pdbx_strand_id
1 'polypeptide(L)'
;AVLEALGRGTRPKTLATVVQRAERHLQQARLHARPDNPIRPDLDLADDMLDYLRTQRPEEAEAAARMLEAELLDDGHAILRHGPQISDAAIVERLRTGVAADGTQGMGHWASTRFRSFRVMERSREAAWKGLMEVEKVDPRFGPGVGGNPLDGEFTIIVEHGKEVSRGVYSAAAPNLIPHPTKSWQTVRVYGQHVDSGPVLTRTQVTFASEGGRWKVVQHFPGVKDFDKTAGVYKPVAPPHVTLKESK
;
A
#
# COMPACT_ATOMS: atom_id res chain seq x y z
N ALA A 1 27.90 0.11 -8.67
CA ALA A 1 27.75 1.08 -9.79
C ALA A 1 26.46 1.92 -9.71
N VAL A 2 25.28 1.45 -10.17
CA VAL A 2 24.05 2.30 -10.19
C VAL A 2 23.46 2.53 -8.79
N LEU A 3 23.57 1.55 -7.87
CA LEU A 3 23.13 1.71 -6.48
C LEU A 3 24.11 2.53 -5.61
N GLU A 4 25.38 2.69 -6.04
CA GLU A 4 26.35 3.57 -5.37
C GLU A 4 26.21 5.04 -5.80
N ALA A 5 25.61 5.31 -6.96
CA ALA A 5 25.38 6.67 -7.43
C ALA A 5 24.34 7.44 -6.59
N LEU A 6 23.53 6.73 -5.80
CA LEU A 6 22.56 7.33 -4.86
C LEU A 6 23.14 7.57 -3.46
N GLY A 7 24.36 7.12 -3.19
CA GLY A 7 25.02 7.19 -1.87
C GLY A 7 25.91 8.42 -1.65
N ARG A 8 25.98 9.37 -2.59
CA ARG A 8 26.86 10.54 -2.46
C ARG A 8 26.20 11.65 -1.61
N GLY A 9 26.49 11.64 -0.31
CA GLY A 9 26.70 12.85 0.50
C GLY A 9 25.64 13.96 0.40
N THR A 10 24.36 13.63 0.29
CA THR A 10 23.33 14.65 0.45
C THR A 10 23.28 15.04 1.92
N ARG A 11 23.52 16.33 2.20
CA ARG A 11 23.32 16.89 3.55
C ARG A 11 21.98 16.40 4.10
N PRO A 12 21.90 16.02 5.39
CA PRO A 12 20.64 15.59 5.97
C PRO A 12 19.62 16.70 5.71
N LYS A 13 18.55 16.38 4.99
CA LYS A 13 17.51 17.35 4.69
C LYS A 13 16.80 17.66 5.99
N THR A 14 16.58 18.95 6.25
CA THR A 14 15.75 19.35 7.39
C THR A 14 14.33 18.86 7.17
N LEU A 15 13.59 18.58 8.25
CA LEU A 15 12.18 18.19 8.16
C LEU A 15 11.37 19.21 7.33
N ALA A 16 11.64 20.50 7.50
CA ALA A 16 11.00 21.56 6.73
C ALA A 16 11.21 21.41 5.20
N THR A 17 12.43 21.09 4.76
CA THR A 17 12.73 20.86 3.33
C THR A 17 11.99 19.64 2.78
N VAL A 18 11.83 18.60 3.60
CA VAL A 18 11.13 17.37 3.22
C VAL A 18 9.63 17.60 3.10
N VAL A 19 9.04 18.25 4.09
CA VAL A 19 7.61 18.63 4.09
C VAL A 19 7.32 19.52 2.88
N GLN A 20 8.14 20.54 2.62
CA GLN A 20 7.97 21.42 1.45
C GLN A 20 8.03 20.64 0.12
N ARG A 21 8.86 19.60 0.01
CA ARG A 21 8.88 18.74 -1.18
C ARG A 21 7.57 17.95 -1.30
N ALA A 22 7.08 17.36 -0.22
CA ALA A 22 5.81 16.64 -0.21
C ALA A 22 4.64 17.56 -0.60
N GLU A 23 4.60 18.79 -0.07
CA GLU A 23 3.61 19.81 -0.43
C GLU A 23 3.62 20.12 -1.93
N ARG A 24 4.81 20.29 -2.53
CA ARG A 24 4.93 20.50 -3.99
C ARG A 24 4.41 19.32 -4.79
N HIS A 25 4.71 18.09 -4.38
CA HIS A 25 4.22 16.88 -5.04
C HIS A 25 2.69 16.78 -4.97
N LEU A 26 2.10 17.09 -3.82
CA LEU A 26 0.64 17.17 -3.65
C LEU A 26 0.02 18.27 -4.50
N GLN A 27 0.62 19.44 -4.53
CA GLN A 27 0.14 20.54 -5.37
C GLN A 27 0.19 20.17 -6.86
N GLN A 28 1.26 19.53 -7.30
CA GLN A 28 1.37 19.03 -8.67
C GLN A 28 0.31 17.96 -8.97
N ALA A 29 0.07 17.03 -8.03
CA ALA A 29 -0.99 16.04 -8.15
C ALA A 29 -2.39 16.68 -8.27
N ARG A 30 -2.64 17.74 -7.49
CA ARG A 30 -3.87 18.54 -7.55
C ARG A 30 -4.06 19.17 -8.93
N LEU A 31 -3.00 19.74 -9.51
CA LEU A 31 -3.04 20.36 -10.84
C LEU A 31 -3.26 19.34 -11.97
N HIS A 32 -2.73 18.12 -11.83
CA HIS A 32 -2.94 17.05 -12.81
C HIS A 32 -4.24 16.25 -12.57
N ALA A 33 -5.00 16.57 -11.52
CA ALA A 33 -6.32 16.00 -11.31
C ALA A 33 -7.26 16.48 -12.41
N ARG A 34 -7.76 15.56 -13.24
CA ARG A 34 -8.82 15.91 -14.19
C ARG A 34 -10.13 16.14 -13.42
N PRO A 35 -10.91 17.20 -13.72
CA PRO A 35 -12.16 17.49 -13.02
C PRO A 35 -13.21 16.37 -13.11
N ASP A 36 -13.08 15.51 -14.13
CA ASP A 36 -14.01 14.44 -14.48
C ASP A 36 -13.54 13.05 -14.02
N ASN A 37 -12.47 12.93 -13.23
CA ASN A 37 -12.04 11.67 -12.65
C ASN A 37 -12.67 11.48 -11.25
N PRO A 38 -13.77 10.72 -11.10
CA PRO A 38 -14.49 10.54 -9.83
C PRO A 38 -13.71 9.73 -8.78
N ILE A 39 -12.52 9.23 -9.11
CA ILE A 39 -11.65 8.43 -8.23
C ILE A 39 -10.80 9.31 -7.30
N ARG A 40 -11.05 10.63 -7.20
CA ARG A 40 -10.28 11.50 -6.30
C ARG A 40 -11.09 12.10 -5.14
N PRO A 41 -11.51 11.30 -4.14
CA PRO A 41 -11.87 11.79 -2.80
C PRO A 41 -10.66 12.25 -1.96
N ASP A 42 -9.41 12.06 -2.43
CA ASP A 42 -8.24 11.92 -1.56
C ASP A 42 -7.39 13.19 -1.30
N LEU A 43 -7.85 14.38 -1.67
CA LEU A 43 -7.07 15.60 -1.40
C LEU A 43 -7.14 16.06 0.06
N ASP A 44 -8.18 15.67 0.79
CA ASP A 44 -8.32 15.96 2.23
C ASP A 44 -7.40 15.03 3.05
N LEU A 45 -7.28 13.75 2.67
CA LEU A 45 -6.30 12.84 3.25
C LEU A 45 -4.84 13.23 2.95
N ALA A 46 -4.61 13.97 1.87
CA ALA A 46 -3.28 14.50 1.57
C ALA A 46 -2.86 15.58 2.59
N ASP A 47 -3.81 16.36 3.11
CA ASP A 47 -3.54 17.33 4.17
C ASP A 47 -3.31 16.63 5.52
N ASP A 48 -4.09 15.59 5.85
CA ASP A 48 -3.82 14.71 7.00
C ASP A 48 -2.42 14.08 6.93
N MET A 49 -1.99 13.70 5.72
CA MET A 49 -0.65 13.19 5.50
C MET A 49 0.40 14.29 5.77
N LEU A 50 0.20 15.52 5.30
CA LEU A 50 1.13 16.62 5.59
C LEU A 50 1.23 16.91 7.08
N ASP A 51 0.11 16.88 7.81
CA ASP A 51 0.10 17.05 9.26
C ASP A 51 0.81 15.89 9.96
N TYR A 52 0.57 14.66 9.53
CA TYR A 52 1.35 13.51 9.99
C TYR A 52 2.85 13.76 9.79
N LEU A 53 3.28 14.18 8.59
CA LEU A 53 4.70 14.41 8.28
C LEU A 53 5.37 15.44 9.17
N ARG A 54 4.66 16.53 9.51
CA ARG A 54 5.17 17.59 10.39
C ARG A 54 5.50 17.09 11.80
N THR A 55 4.91 15.97 12.23
CA THR A 55 5.17 15.34 13.54
C THR A 55 6.20 14.21 13.49
N GLN A 56 6.66 13.82 12.30
CA GLN A 56 7.59 12.69 12.14
C GLN A 56 9.06 13.10 12.15
N ARG A 57 9.93 12.10 12.33
CA ARG A 57 11.38 12.25 12.10
C ARG A 57 11.67 12.50 10.61
N PRO A 58 12.74 13.25 10.28
CA PRO A 58 13.07 13.57 8.89
C PRO A 58 13.12 12.36 7.95
N GLU A 59 13.66 11.22 8.40
CA GLU A 59 13.81 10.03 7.56
C GLU A 59 12.47 9.36 7.23
N GLU A 60 11.52 9.43 8.18
CA GLU A 60 10.16 8.92 7.97
C GLU A 60 9.38 9.86 7.05
N ALA A 61 9.54 11.17 7.23
CA ALA A 61 8.96 12.16 6.34
C ALA A 61 9.50 12.03 4.90
N GLU A 62 10.79 11.72 4.75
CA GLU A 62 11.38 11.49 3.43
C GLU A 62 10.83 10.24 2.75
N ALA A 63 10.68 9.15 3.50
CA ALA A 63 10.09 7.92 2.97
C ALA A 63 8.64 8.15 2.55
N ALA A 64 7.86 8.89 3.33
CA ALA A 64 6.49 9.23 2.97
C ALA A 64 6.41 10.12 1.72
N ALA A 65 7.29 11.11 1.58
CA ALA A 65 7.35 11.95 0.39
C ALA A 65 7.68 11.13 -0.88
N ARG A 66 8.58 10.13 -0.77
CA ARG A 66 8.90 9.21 -1.87
C ARG A 66 7.75 8.24 -2.16
N MET A 67 7.09 7.73 -1.13
CA MET A 67 5.90 6.88 -1.31
C MET A 67 4.76 7.64 -1.95
N LEU A 68 4.51 8.89 -1.58
CA LEU A 68 3.52 9.74 -2.22
C LEU A 68 3.82 9.91 -3.71
N GLU A 69 5.06 10.29 -4.03
CA GLU A 69 5.52 10.44 -5.42
C GLU A 69 5.29 9.13 -6.21
N ALA A 70 5.62 7.98 -5.61
CA ALA A 70 5.40 6.68 -6.22
C ALA A 70 3.91 6.33 -6.42
N GLU A 71 3.04 6.60 -5.45
CA GLU A 71 1.60 6.34 -5.54
C GLU A 71 0.90 7.24 -6.56
N LEU A 72 1.32 8.51 -6.65
CA LEU A 72 0.82 9.45 -7.65
C LEU A 72 1.20 9.01 -9.06
N LEU A 73 2.43 8.55 -9.24
CA LEU A 73 2.87 7.95 -10.49
C LEU A 73 2.06 6.69 -10.75
N ASP A 74 1.92 5.80 -9.78
CA ASP A 74 1.31 4.49 -9.98
C ASP A 74 -0.19 4.46 -9.83
N ASP A 75 -0.87 5.60 -9.74
CA ASP A 75 -2.32 5.68 -9.55
C ASP A 75 -2.79 4.65 -8.49
N GLY A 76 -2.06 4.66 -7.37
CA GLY A 76 -2.24 3.80 -6.21
C GLY A 76 -3.12 4.44 -5.14
N HIS A 77 -3.56 3.62 -4.19
CA HIS A 77 -4.37 4.06 -3.04
C HIS A 77 -3.85 3.52 -1.70
N ALA A 78 -2.63 2.98 -1.69
CA ALA A 78 -2.09 2.27 -0.53
C ALA A 78 -1.84 3.22 0.64
N ILE A 79 -1.36 4.45 0.38
CA ILE A 79 -1.12 5.42 1.45
C ILE A 79 -2.44 5.77 2.14
N LEU A 80 -3.48 5.98 1.36
CA LEU A 80 -4.76 6.49 1.84
C LEU A 80 -5.56 5.42 2.58
N ARG A 81 -5.36 4.15 2.19
CA ARG A 81 -6.09 3.00 2.76
C ARG A 81 -5.32 2.19 3.78
N HIS A 82 -3.99 2.26 3.74
CA HIS A 82 -3.09 1.43 4.54
C HIS A 82 -1.86 2.18 5.07
N GLY A 83 -1.75 3.49 4.85
CA GLY A 83 -0.60 4.26 5.31
C GLY A 83 -0.53 4.37 6.84
N PRO A 84 0.66 4.66 7.40
CA PRO A 84 0.87 4.74 8.85
C PRO A 84 0.05 5.82 9.56
N GLN A 85 -0.35 6.86 8.83
CA GLN A 85 -1.14 7.97 9.34
C GLN A 85 -2.58 7.59 9.68
N ILE A 86 -3.07 6.44 9.20
CA ILE A 86 -4.40 5.94 9.55
C ILE A 86 -4.43 5.59 11.03
N SER A 87 -5.46 6.04 11.74
CA SER A 87 -5.60 5.78 13.18
C SER A 87 -6.09 4.35 13.45
N ASP A 88 -5.86 3.87 14.69
CA ASP A 88 -6.38 2.56 15.11
C ASP A 88 -7.92 2.55 15.12
N ALA A 89 -8.54 3.68 15.46
CA ALA A 89 -9.98 3.84 15.38
C ALA A 89 -10.50 3.71 13.93
N ALA A 90 -9.79 4.30 12.96
CA ALA A 90 -10.16 4.22 11.55
C ALA A 90 -10.02 2.78 10.99
N ILE A 91 -9.00 2.01 11.38
CA ILE A 91 -8.91 0.60 10.96
C ILE A 91 -10.04 -0.26 11.57
N VAL A 92 -10.43 -0.03 12.83
CA VAL A 92 -11.58 -0.70 13.47
C VAL A 92 -12.89 -0.32 12.79
N GLU A 93 -13.09 0.96 12.51
CA GLU A 93 -14.31 1.45 11.89
C GLU A 93 -14.47 0.90 10.47
N ARG A 94 -13.38 0.82 9.71
CA ARG A 94 -13.38 0.16 8.40
C ARG A 94 -13.81 -1.30 8.47
N LEU A 95 -13.44 -2.03 9.53
CA LEU A 95 -13.87 -3.42 9.73
C LEU A 95 -15.38 -3.52 10.04
N ARG A 96 -15.95 -2.50 10.69
CA ARG A 96 -17.38 -2.41 11.07
C ARG A 96 -18.29 -1.90 9.97
N THR A 97 -17.80 -1.04 9.09
CA THR A 97 -18.61 -0.38 8.05
C THR A 97 -18.28 -0.92 6.65
N GLY A 98 -17.11 -1.53 6.49
CA GLY A 98 -16.55 -1.85 5.18
C GLY A 98 -16.09 -0.62 4.38
N VAL A 99 -16.12 0.57 4.97
CA VAL A 99 -15.73 1.85 4.33
C VAL A 99 -14.29 2.16 4.73
N ALA A 100 -13.41 2.37 3.75
CA ALA A 100 -12.03 2.75 4.00
C ALA A 100 -11.92 4.23 4.42
N ALA A 101 -10.73 4.65 4.88
CA ALA A 101 -10.51 6.01 5.38
C ALA A 101 -10.77 7.08 4.30
N ASP A 102 -10.58 6.73 3.02
CA ASP A 102 -10.90 7.54 1.84
C ASP A 102 -12.40 7.57 1.49
N GLY A 103 -13.27 7.01 2.33
CA GLY A 103 -14.71 6.90 2.06
C GLY A 103 -15.09 5.83 1.03
N THR A 104 -14.11 5.12 0.44
CA THR A 104 -14.39 4.09 -0.55
C THR A 104 -14.92 2.83 0.13
N GLN A 105 -16.08 2.35 -0.30
CA GLN A 105 -16.61 1.05 0.14
C GLN A 105 -15.74 -0.08 -0.43
N GLY A 106 -15.08 -0.84 0.45
CA GLY A 106 -14.36 -2.05 0.08
C GLY A 106 -15.26 -3.28 0.03
N MET A 107 -14.83 -4.31 -0.71
CA MET A 107 -15.44 -5.65 -0.62
C MET A 107 -15.15 -6.24 0.77
N GLY A 108 -16.16 -6.81 1.44
CA GLY A 108 -16.11 -7.14 2.88
C GLY A 108 -14.84 -7.83 3.35
N HIS A 109 -13.92 -7.05 3.91
CA HIS A 109 -12.65 -7.55 4.38
C HIS A 109 -12.78 -7.97 5.85
N TRP A 110 -12.43 -9.20 6.15
CA TRP A 110 -12.28 -9.74 7.52
C TRP A 110 -11.07 -9.14 8.27
N ALA A 111 -10.39 -8.19 7.64
CA ALA A 111 -9.16 -7.57 8.09
C ALA A 111 -9.13 -6.09 7.68
N SER A 112 -8.59 -5.24 8.55
CA SER A 112 -8.27 -3.85 8.25
C SER A 112 -6.90 -3.54 8.85
N THR A 113 -5.99 -3.02 8.04
CA THR A 113 -4.57 -2.95 8.39
C THR A 113 -3.94 -1.63 7.96
N ARG A 114 -2.88 -1.23 8.64
CA ARG A 114 -2.00 -0.13 8.25
C ARG A 114 -0.53 -0.49 8.40
N PHE A 115 0.35 0.10 7.61
CA PHE A 115 1.79 0.01 7.79
C PHE A 115 2.21 0.64 9.11
N ARG A 116 3.27 0.11 9.73
CA ARG A 116 3.87 0.72 10.93
C ARG A 116 4.56 2.05 10.64
N SER A 117 5.07 2.20 9.42
CA SER A 117 5.88 3.33 9.00
C SER A 117 5.99 3.35 7.47
N PHE A 118 6.17 4.54 6.90
CA PHE A 118 6.39 4.76 5.48
C PHE A 118 7.69 4.14 5.01
N ARG A 119 8.73 4.10 5.87
CA ARG A 119 9.97 3.35 5.56
C ARG A 119 9.72 1.86 5.41
N VAL A 120 8.79 1.29 6.19
CA VAL A 120 8.42 -0.13 6.05
C VAL A 120 7.64 -0.35 4.76
N MET A 121 6.71 0.55 4.46
CA MET A 121 5.94 0.54 3.21
C MET A 121 6.85 0.61 1.98
N GLU A 122 7.79 1.57 1.98
CA GLU A 122 8.81 1.76 0.94
C GLU A 122 9.67 0.51 0.75
N ARG A 123 10.26 -0.02 1.82
CA ARG A 123 11.07 -1.24 1.75
C ARG A 123 10.29 -2.44 1.23
N SER A 124 9.00 -2.53 1.56
CA SER A 124 8.13 -3.59 1.09
C SER A 124 7.89 -3.50 -0.42
N ARG A 125 7.71 -2.28 -0.92
CA ARG A 125 7.59 -1.99 -2.34
C ARG A 125 8.90 -2.28 -3.09
N GLU A 126 10.04 -1.85 -2.55
CA GLU A 126 11.37 -2.16 -3.09
C GLU A 126 11.65 -3.66 -3.14
N ALA A 127 11.30 -4.39 -2.08
CA ALA A 127 11.46 -5.84 -2.01
C ALA A 127 10.58 -6.56 -3.05
N ALA A 128 9.34 -6.10 -3.25
CA ALA A 128 8.48 -6.63 -4.30
C ALA A 128 9.11 -6.42 -5.69
N TRP A 129 9.58 -5.20 -5.96
CA TRP A 129 10.27 -4.88 -7.21
C TRP A 129 11.51 -5.75 -7.44
N LYS A 130 12.36 -5.87 -6.43
CA LYS A 130 13.57 -6.69 -6.47
C LYS A 130 13.23 -8.14 -6.79
N GLY A 131 12.22 -8.70 -6.11
CA GLY A 131 11.77 -10.07 -6.35
C GLY A 131 11.26 -10.28 -7.78
N LEU A 132 10.49 -9.33 -8.33
CA LEU A 132 10.05 -9.40 -9.72
C LEU A 132 11.24 -9.41 -10.71
N MET A 133 12.21 -8.51 -10.53
CA MET A 133 13.40 -8.45 -11.38
C MET A 133 14.24 -9.74 -11.28
N GLU A 134 14.31 -10.34 -10.09
CA GLU A 134 15.07 -11.57 -9.87
C GLU A 134 14.41 -12.79 -10.52
N VAL A 135 13.09 -12.90 -10.45
CA VAL A 135 12.31 -14.03 -10.98
C VAL A 135 12.07 -13.90 -12.48
N GLU A 136 11.51 -12.77 -12.91
CA GLU A 136 11.06 -12.56 -14.30
C GLU A 136 12.11 -11.91 -15.19
N LYS A 137 13.27 -11.52 -14.63
CA LYS A 137 14.35 -10.83 -15.37
C LYS A 137 13.89 -9.55 -16.08
N VAL A 138 12.83 -8.93 -15.56
CA VAL A 138 12.28 -7.66 -16.06
C VAL A 138 13.25 -6.51 -15.74
N ASP A 139 13.49 -5.63 -16.72
CA ASP A 139 14.11 -4.32 -16.46
C ASP A 139 13.01 -3.30 -16.15
N PRO A 140 12.98 -2.69 -14.96
CA PRO A 140 11.91 -1.77 -14.57
C PRO A 140 11.86 -0.49 -15.41
N ARG A 141 12.89 -0.19 -16.21
CA ARG A 141 12.94 0.95 -17.13
C ARG A 141 12.26 0.67 -18.45
N PHE A 142 12.09 -0.60 -18.80
CA PHE A 142 11.55 -1.02 -20.08
C PHE A 142 10.27 -1.83 -19.87
N GLY A 143 9.36 -1.75 -20.83
CA GLY A 143 8.20 -2.62 -20.83
C GLY A 143 8.58 -4.09 -21.06
N PRO A 144 7.63 -5.01 -20.85
CA PRO A 144 7.76 -6.39 -21.28
C PRO A 144 8.17 -6.42 -22.76
N GLY A 145 9.17 -7.25 -23.11
CA GLY A 145 9.53 -7.51 -24.50
C GLY A 145 10.81 -6.87 -25.05
N VAL A 146 11.53 -6.01 -24.32
CA VAL A 146 12.90 -5.61 -24.73
C VAL A 146 13.88 -6.73 -24.39
N GLY A 147 13.85 -7.83 -25.15
CA GLY A 147 14.76 -8.98 -24.98
C GLY A 147 14.19 -10.38 -25.17
N GLY A 148 12.91 -10.55 -25.52
CA GLY A 148 12.42 -11.85 -26.06
C GLY A 148 11.30 -12.58 -25.32
N ASN A 149 10.55 -11.94 -24.42
CA ASN A 149 9.13 -12.29 -24.23
C ASN A 149 8.39 -11.13 -23.55
N PRO A 150 7.35 -10.56 -24.19
CA PRO A 150 6.49 -9.59 -23.52
C PRO A 150 5.47 -10.36 -22.67
N LEU A 151 5.69 -10.42 -21.36
CA LEU A 151 4.59 -10.71 -20.46
C LEU A 151 3.74 -9.44 -20.34
N ASP A 152 2.76 -9.28 -21.23
CA ASP A 152 1.53 -8.59 -20.86
C ASP A 152 1.01 -9.32 -19.62
N GLY A 153 1.22 -8.73 -18.44
CA GLY A 153 1.09 -9.46 -17.19
C GLY A 153 0.77 -8.57 -16.02
N GLU A 154 -0.21 -9.02 -15.24
CA GLU A 154 -0.39 -8.58 -13.87
C GLU A 154 0.29 -9.60 -12.95
N PHE A 155 1.26 -9.12 -12.18
CA PHE A 155 1.97 -9.90 -11.17
C PHE A 155 1.45 -9.54 -9.80
N THR A 156 0.95 -10.54 -9.05
CA THR A 156 0.77 -10.40 -7.62
C THR A 156 2.03 -10.91 -6.91
N ILE A 157 2.72 -10.02 -6.21
CA ILE A 157 3.93 -10.29 -5.46
C ILE A 157 3.59 -10.27 -3.97
N ILE A 158 3.93 -11.36 -3.29
CA ILE A 158 3.81 -11.45 -1.83
C ILE A 158 5.22 -11.40 -1.25
N VAL A 159 5.47 -10.42 -0.38
CA VAL A 159 6.73 -10.29 0.36
C VAL A 159 6.47 -10.66 1.80
N GLU A 160 7.09 -11.73 2.28
CA GLU A 160 7.15 -12.07 3.70
C GLU A 160 8.36 -11.36 4.33
N HIS A 161 8.20 -10.69 5.47
CA HIS A 161 9.23 -9.83 6.07
C HIS A 161 9.99 -10.46 7.24
N GLY A 162 9.50 -11.59 7.75
CA GLY A 162 10.03 -12.24 8.97
C GLY A 162 9.83 -11.45 10.27
N LYS A 163 9.17 -10.30 10.20
CA LYS A 163 8.83 -9.42 11.33
C LYS A 163 7.57 -8.63 11.03
N GLU A 164 6.96 -8.08 12.08
CA GLU A 164 5.77 -7.26 11.95
C GLU A 164 6.06 -5.98 11.15
N VAL A 165 5.27 -5.77 10.09
CA VAL A 165 5.38 -4.61 9.19
C VAL A 165 4.20 -3.64 9.30
N SER A 166 3.22 -4.00 10.11
CA SER A 166 1.93 -3.32 10.14
C SER A 166 1.28 -3.48 11.51
N ARG A 167 0.12 -2.83 11.65
CA ARG A 167 -0.88 -3.11 12.67
C ARG A 167 -2.18 -3.43 11.97
N GLY A 168 -2.88 -4.45 12.46
CA GLY A 168 -4.12 -4.90 11.87
C GLY A 168 -5.14 -5.31 12.91
N VAL A 169 -6.40 -5.11 12.56
CA VAL A 169 -7.55 -5.66 13.28
C VAL A 169 -8.22 -6.70 12.39
N TYR A 170 -8.53 -7.84 12.98
CA TYR A 170 -9.06 -9.01 12.28
C TYR A 170 -10.28 -9.56 12.98
N SER A 171 -11.29 -10.00 12.24
CA SER A 171 -12.41 -10.69 12.84
C SER A 171 -12.45 -12.18 12.48
N ALA A 172 -12.65 -12.98 13.53
CA ALA A 172 -13.04 -14.39 13.44
C ALA A 172 -14.56 -14.60 13.49
N ALA A 173 -15.33 -13.56 13.83
CA ALA A 173 -16.79 -13.65 13.95
C ALA A 173 -17.46 -13.84 12.58
N ALA A 174 -18.62 -14.50 12.59
CA ALA A 174 -19.48 -14.53 11.40
C ALA A 174 -19.79 -13.08 10.96
N PRO A 175 -19.67 -12.78 9.66
CA PRO A 175 -19.90 -11.43 9.20
C PRO A 175 -21.38 -11.08 9.27
N ASN A 176 -21.66 -9.87 9.71
CA ASN A 176 -22.97 -9.25 9.52
C ASN A 176 -23.01 -8.62 8.13
N LEU A 177 -24.18 -8.56 7.50
CA LEU A 177 -24.37 -7.70 6.34
C LEU A 177 -24.60 -6.27 6.83
N ILE A 178 -24.13 -5.29 6.06
CA ILE A 178 -24.50 -3.88 6.29
C ILE A 178 -26.04 -3.81 6.33
N PRO A 179 -26.64 -3.31 7.43
CA PRO A 179 -28.08 -3.08 7.47
C PRO A 179 -28.41 -1.97 6.47
N HIS A 180 -29.34 -2.24 5.54
CA HIS A 180 -29.84 -1.32 4.53
C HIS A 180 -28.81 -0.81 3.49
N PRO A 181 -28.29 -1.67 2.61
CA PRO A 181 -27.44 -1.23 1.51
C PRO A 181 -28.22 -0.34 0.53
N THR A 182 -27.69 0.86 0.22
CA THR A 182 -28.28 1.77 -0.78
C THR A 182 -28.13 1.27 -2.23
N LYS A 183 -27.25 0.30 -2.50
CA LYS A 183 -27.03 -0.35 -3.79
C LYS A 183 -26.84 -1.86 -3.58
N SER A 184 -27.31 -2.70 -4.51
CA SER A 184 -27.29 -4.17 -4.37
C SER A 184 -25.89 -4.77 -4.14
N TRP A 185 -24.84 -4.12 -4.65
CA TRP A 185 -23.44 -4.50 -4.45
C TRP A 185 -22.84 -4.08 -3.10
N GLN A 186 -23.58 -3.34 -2.27
CA GLN A 186 -23.17 -2.90 -0.93
C GLN A 186 -23.55 -3.90 0.19
N THR A 187 -23.94 -5.13 -0.17
CA THR A 187 -24.07 -6.23 0.79
C THR A 187 -22.68 -6.68 1.26
N VAL A 188 -22.02 -5.81 2.03
CA VAL A 188 -20.66 -6.01 2.51
C VAL A 188 -20.70 -6.73 3.85
N ARG A 189 -19.79 -7.69 4.00
CA ARG A 189 -19.53 -8.42 5.24
C ARG A 189 -18.74 -7.52 6.19
N VAL A 190 -19.31 -7.22 7.35
CA VAL A 190 -18.70 -6.41 8.41
C VAL A 190 -18.60 -7.18 9.72
N TYR A 191 -17.74 -6.72 10.61
CA TYR A 191 -17.39 -7.51 11.80
C TYR A 191 -17.31 -6.68 13.08
N GLY A 192 -17.87 -7.21 14.17
CA GLY A 192 -18.00 -6.50 15.45
C GLY A 192 -16.91 -6.80 16.49
N GLN A 193 -16.18 -7.91 16.33
CA GLN A 193 -15.08 -8.32 17.21
C GLN A 193 -13.76 -8.27 16.46
N HIS A 194 -12.67 -7.92 17.15
CA HIS A 194 -11.35 -7.90 16.53
C HIS A 194 -10.24 -8.45 17.45
N VAL A 195 -9.21 -9.00 16.82
CA VAL A 195 -7.92 -9.34 17.44
C VAL A 195 -6.84 -8.43 16.84
N ASP A 196 -6.03 -7.84 17.70
CA ASP A 196 -4.85 -7.07 17.31
C ASP A 196 -3.73 -8.01 16.88
N SER A 197 -3.13 -7.75 15.72
CA SER A 197 -1.84 -8.35 15.38
C SER A 197 -0.97 -7.47 14.50
N GLY A 198 0.31 -7.83 14.43
CA GLY A 198 1.25 -7.32 13.45
C GLY A 198 1.31 -8.25 12.23
N PRO A 199 0.74 -7.86 11.09
CA PRO A 199 0.90 -8.59 9.84
C PRO A 199 2.38 -8.63 9.44
N VAL A 200 2.83 -9.76 8.90
CA VAL A 200 4.24 -10.03 8.56
C VAL A 200 4.49 -10.12 7.04
N LEU A 201 3.44 -9.97 6.23
CA LEU A 201 3.57 -9.93 4.78
C LEU A 201 2.93 -8.71 4.17
N THR A 202 3.31 -8.41 2.94
CA THR A 202 2.69 -7.39 2.10
C THR A 202 2.35 -7.97 0.74
N ARG A 203 1.18 -7.59 0.21
CA ARG A 203 0.79 -7.87 -1.16
C ARG A 203 0.99 -6.63 -2.03
N THR A 204 1.72 -6.80 -3.12
CA THR A 204 1.97 -5.76 -4.13
C THR A 204 1.55 -6.29 -5.48
N GLN A 205 0.71 -5.56 -6.21
CA GLN A 205 0.40 -5.83 -7.61
C GLN A 205 1.30 -4.99 -8.49
N VAL A 206 1.89 -5.60 -9.52
CA VAL A 206 2.69 -4.93 -10.54
C VAL A 206 2.07 -5.25 -11.89
N THR A 207 1.65 -4.23 -12.61
CA THR A 207 0.99 -4.36 -13.91
C THR A 207 1.73 -3.49 -14.91
N PHE A 208 1.97 -3.99 -16.12
CA PHE A 208 2.46 -3.12 -17.18
C PHE A 208 1.29 -2.33 -17.80
N ALA A 209 1.37 -1.00 -17.75
CA ALA A 209 0.45 -0.13 -18.45
C ALA A 209 1.03 0.16 -19.85
N SER A 210 0.50 -0.53 -20.86
CA SER A 210 0.86 -0.31 -22.27
C SER A 210 0.61 1.14 -22.68
N GLU A 211 -0.49 1.72 -22.19
CA GLU A 211 -0.75 3.14 -22.25
C GLU A 211 0.22 3.90 -21.32
N GLY A 212 1.21 4.56 -21.93
CA GLY A 212 2.28 5.26 -21.21
C GLY A 212 3.58 4.47 -21.06
N GLY A 213 3.63 3.22 -21.52
CA GLY A 213 4.85 2.43 -21.65
C GLY A 213 5.60 2.23 -20.33
N ARG A 214 4.88 2.06 -19.22
CA ARG A 214 5.46 2.03 -17.88
C ARG A 214 4.81 0.99 -16.98
N TRP A 215 5.55 0.54 -15.98
CA TRP A 215 5.01 -0.31 -14.92
C TRP A 215 4.21 0.51 -13.91
N LYS A 216 3.07 -0.03 -13.48
CA LYS A 216 2.21 0.44 -12.39
C LYS A 216 2.39 -0.50 -11.21
N VAL A 217 2.69 0.02 -10.02
CA VAL A 217 2.82 -0.79 -8.80
C VAL A 217 1.86 -0.32 -7.73
N VAL A 218 0.87 -1.15 -7.46
CA VAL A 218 -0.17 -0.91 -6.47
C VAL A 218 0.08 -1.79 -5.26
N GLN A 219 0.44 -1.20 -4.15
CA GLN A 219 0.57 -1.93 -2.89
C GLN A 219 -0.80 -2.10 -2.26
N HIS A 220 -1.29 -3.32 -2.12
CA HIS A 220 -2.69 -3.53 -1.77
C HIS A 220 -2.91 -3.48 -0.26
N PHE A 221 -2.28 -4.36 0.52
CA PHE A 221 -2.34 -4.31 1.97
C PHE A 221 -1.22 -5.15 2.62
N PRO A 222 -0.79 -4.80 3.83
CA PRO A 222 -0.16 -5.75 4.72
C PRO A 222 -1.12 -6.88 5.10
N GLY A 223 -0.79 -8.12 4.76
CA GLY A 223 -1.63 -9.29 5.04
C GLY A 223 -1.02 -10.20 6.11
N VAL A 224 -1.72 -11.30 6.41
CA VAL A 224 -1.21 -12.35 7.30
C VAL A 224 -1.24 -13.68 6.53
N LYS A 225 -0.12 -14.40 6.55
CA LYS A 225 -0.05 -15.80 6.10
C LYS A 225 -0.51 -16.70 7.23
N ASP A 226 -1.27 -17.74 6.89
CA ASP A 226 -1.71 -18.79 7.81
C ASP A 226 -2.48 -18.29 9.05
N PHE A 227 -3.26 -17.20 8.92
CA PHE A 227 -4.20 -16.80 9.96
C PHE A 227 -5.26 -17.90 10.12
N ASP A 228 -5.18 -18.62 11.22
CA ASP A 228 -6.20 -19.58 11.59
C ASP A 228 -7.43 -18.81 12.07
N LYS A 229 -8.41 -18.67 11.17
CA LYS A 229 -9.68 -17.98 11.45
C LYS A 229 -10.44 -18.62 12.62
N THR A 230 -10.23 -19.91 12.88
CA THR A 230 -10.92 -20.66 13.93
C THR A 230 -10.22 -20.47 15.26
N ALA A 231 -8.89 -20.51 15.28
CA ALA A 231 -8.11 -20.42 16.50
C ALA A 231 -7.78 -18.96 16.92
N GLY A 232 -7.93 -17.99 16.02
CA GLY A 232 -7.61 -16.58 16.29
C GLY A 232 -6.12 -16.34 16.58
N VAL A 233 -5.25 -17.27 16.20
CA VAL A 233 -3.81 -17.27 16.49
C VAL A 233 -2.96 -17.50 15.24
N TYR A 234 -1.68 -17.15 15.34
CA TYR A 234 -0.72 -17.14 14.24
C TYR A 234 0.19 -18.37 14.26
N LYS A 235 0.51 -18.93 13.09
CA LYS A 235 1.64 -19.86 12.92
C LYS A 235 2.89 -19.09 12.49
N PRO A 236 4.05 -19.28 13.17
CA PRO A 236 5.30 -18.67 12.73
C PRO A 236 5.69 -19.15 11.33
N VAL A 237 6.24 -18.24 10.52
CA VAL A 237 6.78 -18.56 9.20
C VAL A 237 8.28 -18.29 9.18
N ALA A 238 9.01 -19.08 8.39
CA ALA A 238 10.46 -19.01 8.18
C ALA A 238 10.89 -17.67 7.48
N PRO A 239 12.19 -17.43 7.19
CA PRO A 239 12.71 -16.13 6.77
C PRO A 239 12.08 -15.58 5.47
N PRO A 240 12.25 -14.28 5.16
CA PRO A 240 11.58 -13.58 4.06
C PRO A 240 11.65 -14.34 2.73
N HIS A 241 10.47 -14.66 2.19
CA HIS A 241 10.27 -15.35 0.90
C HIS A 241 9.41 -14.46 -0.01
N VAL A 242 9.81 -14.31 -1.28
CA VAL A 242 9.00 -13.64 -2.29
C VAL A 242 8.24 -14.68 -3.09
N THR A 243 6.91 -14.59 -3.13
CA THR A 243 6.08 -15.46 -3.97
C THR A 243 5.48 -14.66 -5.12
N LEU A 244 5.73 -15.09 -6.34
CA LEU A 244 5.12 -14.55 -7.54
C LEU A 244 3.87 -15.36 -7.90
N LYS A 245 2.76 -14.66 -8.19
CA LYS A 245 1.58 -15.25 -8.81
C LYS A 245 1.24 -14.44 -10.05
N GLU A 246 1.32 -15.07 -11.21
CA GLU A 246 0.75 -14.52 -12.44
C GLU A 246 -0.77 -14.58 -12.36
N SER A 247 -1.43 -13.45 -12.58
CA SER A 247 -2.87 -13.41 -12.84
C SER A 247 -3.08 -13.80 -14.31
N LYS A 248 -3.65 -14.98 -14.56
CA LYS A 248 -4.07 -15.42 -15.90
C LYS A 248 -5.34 -14.72 -16.36
#